data_AF-A0A936YF07-F1
#
_entry.id   AF-A0A936YF07-F1
#
_cell.length_a   1.000
_cell.length_b   1.000
_cell.length_c   1.000
_cell.angle_alpha   90.00
_cell.angle_beta   90.00
_cell.angle_gamma   90.00
#
_symmetry.space_group_name_H-M   'P 1'
#
loop_
_entity.id
_entity.type
_entity.pdbx_description
1 polymer ?
#
loop_
_entity_poly.entity_id
_entity_poly.type
_entity_poly.pdbx_seq_one_letter_code
_entity_poly.pdbx_strand_id
1 'polypeptide(L)' 'MKDGFESSIAEFGFVNPILMGDDSLIIAEHSRLSAAQRLGLKEVPAIILTPHCSS' A
#
# COMPACT_ATOMS: atom_id res chain seq x y z
N MET A 1 -1.70 17.79 11.33
CA MET A 1 -0.60 16.87 11.00
C MET A 1 -0.76 16.58 9.51
N LYS A 2 0.10 17.10 8.64
CA LYS A 2 0.03 16.83 7.18
C LYS A 2 0.79 15.53 6.94
N ASP A 3 0.09 14.51 6.48
CA ASP A 3 0.62 13.17 6.28
C ASP A 3 1.64 13.20 5.13
N GLY A 4 2.93 13.01 5.44
CA GLY A 4 4.02 13.12 4.47
C GLY A 4 3.93 12.14 3.28
N PHE A 5 3.10 11.10 3.40
CA PHE A 5 2.84 10.14 2.33
C PHE A 5 2.01 10.72 1.18
N GLU A 6 1.05 11.61 1.47
CA GLU A 6 0.22 12.21 0.41
C GLU A 6 1.06 13.01 -0.57
N SER A 7 1.95 13.87 -0.04
CA SER A 7 2.86 14.68 -0.87
C SER A 7 3.83 13.81 -1.68
N SER A 8 4.37 12.75 -1.08
CA SER A 8 5.30 11.86 -1.79
C SER A 8 4.61 11.03 -2.87
N ILE A 9 3.39 10.52 -2.60
CA ILE A 9 2.59 9.78 -3.60
C ILE A 9 2.12 10.71 -4.72
N ALA A 10 1.75 11.96 -4.41
CA ALA A 10 1.36 12.93 -5.43
C ALA A 10 2.53 13.37 -6.31
N GLU A 11 3.74 13.48 -5.76
CA GLU A 11 4.93 13.96 -6.49
C GLU A 11 5.68 12.85 -7.24
N PHE A 12 5.80 11.65 -6.65
CA PHE A 12 6.59 10.54 -7.18
C PHE A 12 5.78 9.29 -7.52
N GLY A 13 4.48 9.27 -7.21
CA GLY A 13 3.65 8.07 -7.30
C GLY A 13 3.92 7.07 -6.17
N PHE A 14 3.33 5.89 -6.29
CA PHE A 14 3.55 4.79 -5.34
C PHE A 14 4.93 4.14 -5.57
N VAL A 15 5.94 4.62 -4.84
CA VAL A 15 7.31 4.05 -4.89
C VAL A 15 7.39 2.72 -4.14
N ASN A 16 6.60 2.56 -3.07
CA ASN A 16 6.57 1.33 -2.28
C ASN A 16 5.15 0.73 -2.29
N PRO A 17 4.94 -0.44 -2.93
CA PRO A 17 3.63 -1.06 -3.03
C PRO A 17 3.07 -1.47 -1.66
N ILE A 18 1.76 -1.68 -1.61
CA ILE A 18 1.08 -2.22 -0.42
C ILE A 18 1.35 -3.72 -0.34
N LEU A 19 1.69 -4.21 0.85
CA LEU A 19 1.90 -5.64 1.09
C LEU A 19 0.59 -6.29 1.54
N MET A 20 0.17 -7.30 0.80
CA MET A 20 -1.05 -8.07 1.05
C MET A 20 -0.68 -9.54 1.28
N GLY A 21 -1.34 -10.20 2.22
CA GLY A 21 -1.25 -11.65 2.40
C GLY A 21 -2.08 -12.41 1.38
N ASP A 22 -1.88 -13.73 1.29
CA ASP A 22 -2.62 -14.62 0.39
C ASP A 22 -4.14 -14.62 0.64
N ASP A 23 -4.58 -14.31 1.86
CA ASP A 23 -6.01 -14.18 2.23
C ASP A 23 -6.61 -12.80 1.86
N SER A 24 -5.95 -12.01 1.00
CA SER A 24 -6.29 -10.61 0.74
C SER A 24 -6.24 -9.70 1.99
N LEU A 25 -5.58 -10.16 3.06
CA LEU A 25 -5.42 -9.43 4.30
C LEU A 25 -4.28 -8.41 4.17
N ILE A 26 -4.52 -7.15 4.47
CA ILE A 26 -3.45 -6.13 4.49
C ILE A 26 -2.63 -6.34 5.76
N ILE A 27 -1.38 -6.81 5.61
CA ILE A 27 -0.53 -7.25 6.73
C ILE A 27 0.06 -6.05 7.48
N ALA A 28 0.37 -4.97 6.76
CA ALA A 28 0.78 -3.67 7.27
C ALA A 28 0.60 -2.64 6.14
N GLU A 29 0.54 -1.34 6.45
CA GLU A 29 0.42 -0.19 5.51
C GLU A 29 -0.97 0.52 5.41
N HIS A 30 -1.71 0.64 6.52
CA HIS A 30 -2.91 1.50 6.58
C HIS A 30 -2.64 2.97 6.21
N SER A 31 -1.47 3.50 6.56
CA SER A 31 -1.11 4.91 6.29
C SER A 31 -0.99 5.20 4.80
N ARG A 32 -0.45 4.27 3.98
CA ARG A 32 -0.36 4.44 2.52
C ARG A 32 -1.72 4.25 1.86
N LEU A 33 -2.50 3.28 2.33
CA LEU A 33 -3.87 3.09 1.84
C LEU A 33 -4.74 4.32 2.11
N SER A 34 -4.65 4.89 3.31
CA SER A 34 -5.36 6.12 3.68
C SER A 34 -4.92 7.32 2.83
N ALA A 35 -3.62 7.47 2.58
CA ALA A 35 -3.11 8.50 1.67
C ALA A 35 -3.64 8.32 0.24
N ALA A 36 -3.68 7.09 -0.29
CA ALA A 36 -4.26 6.81 -1.61
C ALA A 36 -5.75 7.13 -1.70
N GLN A 37 -6.51 6.79 -0.65
CA GLN A 37 -7.93 7.12 -0.55
C GLN A 37 -8.15 8.62 -0.54
N ARG A 38 -7.34 9.37 0.22
CA ARG A 38 -7.40 10.83 0.28
C ARG A 38 -7.01 11.50 -1.04
N LEU A 39 -6.12 10.86 -1.81
CA LEU A 39 -5.75 11.27 -3.16
C LEU A 39 -6.76 10.83 -4.24
N GLY A 40 -7.80 10.06 -3.88
CA GLY A 40 -8.83 9.61 -4.82
C GLY A 40 -8.36 8.54 -5.82
N LEU A 41 -7.28 7.83 -5.50
CA LEU A 41 -6.75 6.75 -6.35
C LEU A 41 -7.68 5.54 -6.29
N LYS A 42 -8.16 5.08 -7.46
CA LYS A 42 -9.02 3.89 -7.57
C LYS A 42 -8.25 2.58 -7.47
N GLU A 43 -6.98 2.61 -7.87
CA GLU A 43 -6.10 1.43 -7.93
C GLU A 43 -4.73 1.83 -7.40
N VAL A 44 -4.09 0.91 -6.68
CA VAL A 44 -2.76 1.08 -6.09
C VAL A 44 -1.94 -0.19 -6.28
N PRO A 45 -0.63 -0.08 -6.49
CA PRO A 45 0.21 -1.25 -6.65
C PRO A 45 0.30 -2.01 -5.32
N ALA A 46 0.04 -3.32 -5.40
CA ALA A 46 0.13 -4.22 -4.27
C ALA A 46 0.98 -5.44 -4.63
N ILE A 47 1.76 -5.93 -3.67
CA ILE A 47 2.48 -7.19 -3.76
C ILE A 47 1.81 -8.17 -2.81
N ILE A 48 1.41 -9.33 -3.35
CA ILE A 48 0.85 -10.43 -2.58
C ILE A 48 2.02 -11.31 -2.12
N LEU A 49 2.19 -11.42 -0.80
CA LEU A 49 3.16 -12.29 -0.16
C LEU A 49 2.49 -13.63 0.11
N THR A 50 2.87 -14.65 -0.66
CA THR A 50 2.50 -16.03 -0.36
C THR A 50 3.49 -16.60 0.65
N PRO A 51 3.03 -17.18 1.77
CA PRO A 51 3.93 -17.83 2.72
C PRO A 51 4.69 -18.95 2.01
N HIS A 52 6.01 -18.97 2.20
CA HIS A 52 6.84 -20.05 1.68
C HIS A 52 6.46 -21.35 2.39
N CYS A 53 5.95 -22.33 1.64
CA CYS A 53 5.71 -23.67 2.16
C CYS A 53 7.07 -24.39 2.25
N SER A 54 7.71 -24.30 3.42
CA SER A 54 8.84 -25.16 3.75
C SER A 54 8.31 -26.53 4.16
N SER A 55 8.04 -27.40 3.19
CA SER A 55 7.85 -28.84 3.44
C SER A 55 9.18 -29.56 3.59
#